data_AF-A0A3D1JJ38-F1
#
_entry.id   AF-A0A3D1JJ38-F1
#
_cell.length_a   1.000
_cell.length_b   1.000
_cell.length_c   1.000
_cell.angle_alpha   90.00
_cell.angle_beta   90.00
_cell.angle_gamma   90.00
#
_symmetry.space_group_name_H-M   'P 1'
#
loop_
_entity.id
_entity.type
_entity.pdbx_description
1 polymer ?
#
loop_
_entity_poly.entity_id
_entity_poly.type
_entity_poly.pdbx_seq_one_letter_code
_entity_poly.pdbx_strand_id
1 'polypeptide(L)'
;MAVRTETDPVFRLAGVRDPFTGDNPYLRAFMALEIPDRKQIARQVVLLCATIEGLDPLGALELLAQVAPFMEGQGLRCPAGNR
;
A
#
# COMPACT_ATOMS: atom_id res chain seq x y z
N MET A 1 14.87 6.16 -6.50
CA MET A 1 15.41 7.35 -5.76
C MET A 1 15.47 7.01 -4.27
N ALA A 2 16.48 7.46 -3.51
CA ALA A 2 16.58 7.14 -2.07
C ALA A 2 15.42 7.76 -1.27
N VAL A 3 14.61 6.92 -0.62
CA VAL A 3 13.52 7.37 0.26
C VAL A 3 14.15 8.04 1.46
N ARG A 4 13.95 9.36 1.60
CA ARG A 4 14.37 10.10 2.78
C ARG A 4 13.51 9.63 3.94
N THR A 5 14.11 8.85 4.83
CA THR A 5 13.53 8.37 6.10
C THR A 5 13.50 9.45 7.19
N GLU A 6 13.86 10.68 6.85
CA GLU A 6 13.85 11.82 7.75
C GLU A 6 12.41 12.33 7.94
N THR A 7 12.06 12.64 9.20
CA THR A 7 10.80 13.27 9.59
C THR A 7 10.52 14.49 8.73
N ASP A 8 9.38 14.51 8.05
CA ASP A 8 9.00 15.61 7.18
C ASP A 8 8.91 16.91 8.03
N PRO A 9 9.51 18.02 7.55
CA PRO A 9 9.52 19.29 8.26
C PRO A 9 8.12 19.78 8.69
N VAL A 10 7.07 19.44 7.94
CA VAL A 10 5.68 19.83 8.26
C VAL A 10 5.25 19.24 9.60
N PHE A 11 5.51 17.95 9.85
CA PHE A 11 5.15 17.31 11.12
C PHE A 11 6.02 17.83 12.27
N ARG A 12 7.31 18.05 12.01
CA ARG A 12 8.23 18.65 13.00
C ARG A 12 7.76 20.04 13.44
N LEU A 13 7.37 20.89 12.49
CA LEU A 13 6.87 22.24 12.77
C LEU A 13 5.51 22.22 13.49
N ALA A 14 4.67 21.25 13.19
CA ALA A 14 3.38 21.07 13.86
C ALA A 14 3.52 20.50 15.29
N GLY A 15 4.72 20.04 15.70
CA GLY A 15 4.92 19.35 16.97
C GLY A 15 4.20 17.99 17.04
N VAL A 16 3.81 17.43 15.88
CA VAL A 16 3.09 16.17 15.77
C VAL A 16 4.08 15.08 15.36
N ARG A 17 3.91 13.86 15.90
CA ARG A 17 4.69 12.70 15.47
C ARG A 17 4.40 12.42 14.00
N ASP A 18 5.42 12.41 13.16
CA ASP A 18 5.28 12.08 11.75
C ASP A 18 4.85 10.59 11.62
N PRO A 19 3.62 10.34 11.13
CA PRO A 19 3.10 8.98 11.00
C PRO A 19 3.86 8.16 9.94
N PHE A 20 4.52 8.81 8.99
CA PHE A 20 5.30 8.18 7.92
C PHE A 20 6.74 7.85 8.34
N THR A 21 7.22 8.43 9.44
CA THR A 21 8.45 7.96 10.12
C THR A 21 8.20 6.88 11.18
N GLY A 22 6.92 6.50 11.39
CA GLY A 22 6.52 5.49 12.35
C GLY A 22 6.94 4.06 11.97
N ASP A 23 7.12 3.22 12.98
CA ASP A 23 7.56 1.82 12.93
C ASP A 23 6.63 0.85 12.19
N ASN A 24 5.59 1.32 11.49
CA ASN A 24 4.70 0.42 10.77
C ASN A 24 5.40 -0.10 9.50
N PRO A 25 5.67 -1.42 9.41
CA PRO A 25 6.44 -1.98 8.30
C PRO A 25 5.72 -1.86 6.96
N TYR A 26 4.39 -1.87 6.94
CA TYR A 26 3.58 -1.78 5.72
C TYR A 26 3.58 -0.37 5.13
N LEU A 27 3.42 0.64 5.98
CA LEU A 27 3.52 2.03 5.54
C LEU A 27 4.94 2.36 5.05
N ARG A 28 5.97 1.86 5.74
CA ARG A 28 7.37 1.98 5.30
C ARG A 28 7.59 1.31 3.94
N ALA A 29 7.11 0.09 3.77
CA ALA A 29 7.22 -0.64 2.50
C ALA A 29 6.49 0.10 1.37
N PHE A 30 5.27 0.59 1.62
CA PHE A 30 4.50 1.40 0.66
C PHE A 30 5.24 2.68 0.26
N MET A 31 5.86 3.37 1.22
CA MET A 31 6.64 4.58 0.96
C MET A 31 7.98 4.29 0.26
N ALA A 32 8.49 3.07 0.33
CA ALA A 32 9.69 2.63 -0.40
C ALA A 32 9.42 2.31 -1.88
N LEU A 33 8.16 2.11 -2.28
CA LEU A 33 7.79 1.83 -3.67
C LEU A 33 8.06 3.04 -4.58
N GLU A 34 8.39 2.74 -5.84
CA GLU A 34 8.44 3.74 -6.90
C GLU A 34 7.03 4.31 -7.16
N ILE A 35 6.97 5.53 -7.73
CA ILE A 35 5.71 6.28 -7.89
C ILE A 35 4.61 5.48 -8.64
N PRO A 36 4.91 4.76 -9.74
CA PRO A 36 3.89 3.98 -10.46
C PRO A 36 3.25 2.89 -9.58
N ASP A 37 4.07 2.13 -8.86
CA ASP A 37 3.62 1.02 -8.02
C ASP A 37 2.86 1.55 -6.81
N ARG A 38 3.35 2.63 -6.20
CA ARG A 38 2.66 3.30 -5.10
C ARG A 38 1.26 3.77 -5.52
N LYS A 39 1.10 4.32 -6.72
CA LYS A 39 -0.21 4.72 -7.26
C LYS A 39 -1.13 3.52 -7.46
N GLN A 40 -0.61 2.39 -7.90
CA GLN A 40 -1.39 1.16 -8.05
C GLN A 40 -1.89 0.66 -6.71
N ILE A 41 -0.99 0.51 -5.73
CA ILE A 41 -1.36 0.06 -4.38
C ILE A 41 -2.35 1.03 -3.75
N ALA A 42 -2.14 2.34 -3.87
CA ALA A 42 -3.07 3.36 -3.35
C ALA A 42 -4.49 3.20 -3.94
N ARG A 43 -4.62 2.91 -5.24
CA ARG A 43 -5.93 2.66 -5.86
C ARG A 43 -6.60 1.41 -5.27
N GLN A 44 -5.86 0.33 -5.06
CA GLN A 44 -6.39 -0.89 -4.46
C GLN A 44 -6.85 -0.65 -3.02
N VAL A 45 -6.06 0.09 -2.22
CA VAL A 45 -6.41 0.50 -0.86
C VAL A 45 -7.72 1.29 -0.86
N VAL A 46 -7.87 2.28 -1.76
CA VAL A 46 -9.09 3.08 -1.87
C VAL A 46 -10.31 2.19 -2.20
N LEU A 47 -10.17 1.25 -3.13
CA LEU A 47 -11.25 0.32 -3.48
C LEU A 47 -11.65 -0.57 -2.30
N LEU A 48 -10.67 -1.07 -1.55
CA LEU A 48 -10.93 -1.89 -0.36
C LEU A 48 -11.64 -1.10 0.73
N CYS A 49 -11.18 0.11 1.04
CA CYS A 49 -11.81 0.98 2.04
C CYS A 49 -13.24 1.36 1.63
N ALA A 50 -13.50 1.54 0.33
CA ALA A 50 -14.84 1.82 -0.16
C ALA A 50 -15.79 0.60 -0.12
N THR A 51 -15.23 -0.61 -0.12
CA THR A 51 -16.01 -1.85 -0.16
C THR A 51 -16.26 -2.44 1.23
N ILE A 52 -15.31 -2.27 2.15
CA ILE A 52 -15.37 -2.86 3.49
C ILE A 52 -15.62 -1.73 4.50
N GLU A 53 -16.83 -1.70 5.04
CA GLU A 53 -17.22 -0.71 6.05
C GLU A 53 -16.32 -0.79 7.28
N GLY A 54 -15.80 0.36 7.72
CA GLY A 54 -14.89 0.46 8.87
C GLY A 54 -13.43 0.11 8.59
N LEU A 55 -13.07 -0.29 7.35
CA LEU A 55 -11.68 -0.54 6.98
C LEU A 55 -10.95 0.78 6.72
N ASP A 56 -9.92 1.06 7.52
CA ASP A 56 -9.05 2.21 7.31
C ASP A 56 -7.93 1.92 6.30
N PRO A 57 -7.26 2.96 5.76
CA PRO A 57 -6.21 2.77 4.76
C PRO A 57 -5.02 1.93 5.21
N LEU A 58 -4.69 1.95 6.50
CA LEU A 58 -3.57 1.17 7.02
C LEU A 58 -3.92 -0.30 7.11
N GLY A 59 -5.09 -0.64 7.66
CA GLY A 59 -5.64 -1.99 7.67
C GLY A 59 -5.85 -2.54 6.26
N ALA A 60 -6.22 -1.70 5.29
CA ALA A 60 -6.28 -2.10 3.89
C ALA A 60 -4.90 -2.43 3.29
N LEU A 61 -3.85 -1.68 3.64
CA LEU A 61 -2.47 -2.02 3.26
C LEU A 61 -2.02 -3.35 3.88
N GLU A 62 -2.33 -3.56 5.16
CA GLU A 62 -2.04 -4.82 5.87
C GLU A 62 -2.74 -6.00 5.21
N LEU A 63 -4.03 -5.83 4.87
CA LEU A 63 -4.82 -6.84 4.17
C LEU A 63 -4.27 -7.15 2.78
N LEU A 64 -3.89 -6.14 1.99
CA LEU A 64 -3.24 -6.36 0.70
C LEU A 64 -1.94 -7.15 0.84
N ALA A 65 -1.12 -6.84 1.85
CA ALA A 65 0.12 -7.58 2.09
C ALA A 65 -0.14 -9.04 2.48
N GLN A 66 -1.21 -9.32 3.23
CA GLN A 66 -1.59 -10.69 3.61
C GLN A 66 -2.20 -11.49 2.44
N VAL A 67 -2.87 -10.81 1.50
CA VAL A 67 -3.53 -11.44 0.35
C VAL A 67 -2.60 -11.50 -0.89
N ALA A 68 -1.51 -10.73 -0.93
CA ALA A 68 -0.52 -10.74 -2.01
C ALA A 68 0.00 -12.14 -2.43
N PRO A 69 0.21 -13.13 -1.52
CA PRO A 69 0.59 -14.48 -1.93
C PRO A 69 -0.41 -15.17 -2.86
N PHE A 70 -1.68 -14.74 -2.86
CA PHE A 70 -2.73 -15.28 -3.74
C PHE A 70 -2.78 -14.57 -5.11
N MET A 71 -2.11 -13.43 -5.27
CA MET A 71 -2.06 -12.67 -6.52
C MET A 71 -0.95 -13.17 -7.46
N GLU A 72 0.14 -13.73 -6.93
CA GLU A 72 1.22 -14.35 -7.74
C GLU A 72 0.78 -15.66 -8.42
N GLY A 73 -0.35 -16.25 -7.99
CA GLY A 73 -0.94 -17.46 -8.56
C GLY A 73 -2.06 -17.25 -9.59
N GLN A 74 -2.55 -16.02 -9.77
CA GLN A 74 -3.57 -15.75 -10.80
C GLN A 74 -2.89 -15.32 -12.09
N GLY A 75 -2.46 -16.34 -12.83
CA GLY A 75 -1.92 -16.18 -14.17
C GLY A 75 -2.87 -15.42 -15.09
N LEU A 76 -2.27 -14.58 -15.92
CA LEU A 76 -2.61 -14.53 -17.33
C LEU A 76 -2.56 -15.96 -17.92
N ARG A 77 -3.62 -16.73 -17.71
CA ARG A 77 -3.99 -17.87 -18.55
C ARG A 77 -5.47 -17.78 -18.81
N CYS A 78 -5.82 -17.03 -19.86
CA CYS A 78 -6.99 -17.39 -20.65
C CYS A 78 -6.80 -18.84 -21.10
N PRO A 79 -7.72 -19.78 -20.79
CA PRO A 79 -7.85 -20.94 -21.64
C PRO A 79 -8.41 -20.43 -22.96
N ALA A 80 -7.52 -20.20 -23.93
CA ALA A 80 -7.91 -20.25 -25.33
C ALA A 80 -8.70 -21.54 -25.51
N GLY A 81 -9.92 -21.42 -26.01
CA GLY A 81 -10.78 -22.56 -26.25
C GLY A 81 -10.10 -23.59 -27.13
N ASN A 82 -10.51 -24.84 -26.95
CA ASN A 82 -10.62 -25.75 -28.08
C ASN A 82 -11.88 -26.58 -27.89
N ARG A 83 -12.76 -26.43 -28.88
CA ARG A 83 -13.73 -27.46 -29.27
C ARG A 83 -12.99 -28.71 -29.72
#